data_AF-A0A2H1FBR9-F1
#
_entry.id   AF-A0A2H1FBR9-F1
#
_cell.length_a   1.000
_cell.length_b   1.000
_cell.length_c   1.000
_cell.angle_alpha   90.00
_cell.angle_beta   90.00
_cell.angle_gamma   90.00
#
_symmetry.space_group_name_H-M   'P 1'
#
loop_
_entity.id
_entity.type
_entity.pdbx_description
1 polymer ?
#
loop_
_entity_poly.entity_id
_entity_poly.type
_entity_poly.pdbx_seq_one_letter_code
_entity_poly.pdbx_strand_id
1 'polypeptide(L)' 'MCECEKVHMYEVDFKLDGMVVVPTHKNCGDALNEKQVDKFQKELVKTWGMKDENEK' A
#
# COMPACT_ATOMS: atom_id res chain seq x y z
N MET A 1 -6.40 -8.06 -9.80
CA MET A 1 -6.28 -7.96 -8.33
C MET A 1 -5.28 -9.02 -7.89
N CYS A 2 -4.07 -8.61 -7.50
CA CYS A 2 -2.98 -9.52 -7.08
C CYS A 2 -3.40 -10.32 -5.84
N GLU A 3 -3.22 -11.64 -5.84
CA GLU A 3 -3.38 -12.51 -4.65
C GLU A 3 -2.08 -12.65 -3.84
N CYS A 4 -1.18 -11.68 -4.01
CA CYS A 4 0.16 -11.69 -3.48
C CYS A 4 0.11 -11.52 -1.95
N GLU A 5 0.35 -12.61 -1.21
CA GLU A 5 0.19 -12.68 0.25
C GLU A 5 1.10 -11.70 1.03
N LYS A 6 2.25 -11.35 0.45
CA LYS A 6 3.24 -10.45 1.05
C LYS A 6 3.61 -9.36 0.05
N VAL A 7 3.02 -8.18 0.24
CA VAL A 7 3.49 -6.95 -0.38
C VAL A 7 4.37 -6.25 0.65
N HIS A 8 5.66 -6.09 0.36
CA HIS A 8 6.57 -5.31 1.20
C HIS A 8 6.56 -3.82 0.80
N MET A 9 6.87 -2.92 1.74
CA MET A 9 6.80 -1.46 1.49
C MET A 9 7.62 -0.98 0.29
N TYR A 10 8.76 -1.62 0.00
CA TYR A 10 9.66 -1.26 -1.10
C TYR A 10 9.22 -1.86 -2.46
N GLU A 11 8.15 -2.66 -2.48
CA GLU A 11 7.60 -3.29 -3.67
C GLU A 11 6.29 -2.62 -4.11
N VAL A 12 6.02 -1.40 -3.65
CA VAL A 12 4.84 -0.61 -4.03
C VAL A 12 5.28 0.58 -4.88
N ASP A 13 4.70 0.68 -6.08
CA ASP A 13 4.81 1.83 -6.97
C ASP A 13 3.48 2.58 -7.02
N PHE A 14 3.52 3.92 -7.01
CA PHE A 14 2.33 4.74 -7.18
C PHE A 14 2.15 5.11 -8.65
N LYS A 15 1.01 4.71 -9.22
CA LYS A 15 0.63 5.03 -10.60
C LYS A 15 -0.56 5.98 -10.62
N LEU A 16 -0.68 6.75 -11.71
CA LEU A 16 -1.86 7.55 -11.98
C LEU A 16 -2.87 6.72 -12.77
N ASP A 17 -4.06 6.55 -12.21
CA ASP A 17 -5.23 6.03 -12.91
C ASP A 17 -6.24 7.18 -13.08
N GLY A 18 -6.23 7.79 -14.27
CA GLY A 18 -6.91 9.05 -14.52
C GLY A 18 -6.34 10.19 -13.66
N MET A 19 -7.16 10.70 -12.73
CA MET A 19 -6.78 11.77 -11.79
C MET A 19 -6.51 11.25 -10.37
N VAL A 20 -6.46 9.93 -10.17
CA VAL A 20 -6.27 9.31 -8.85
C VAL A 20 -4.91 8.62 -8.79
N VAL A 21 -4.22 8.79 -7.67
CA VAL A 21 -2.97 8.06 -7.39
C VAL A 21 -3.33 6.71 -6.76
N VAL A 22 -2.95 5.63 -7.42
CA VAL A 22 -3.23 4.25 -7.02
C VAL A 22 -1.94 3.53 -6.68
N PRO A 23 -1.81 2.95 -5.48
CA PRO A 23 -0.67 2.09 -5.15
C PRO A 23 -0.79 0.75 -5.88
N THR A 24 0.29 0.34 -6.54
CA THR A 24 0.39 -0.86 -7.35
C THR A 24 1.55 -1.72 -6.90
N HIS A 25 1.39 -3.04 -6.97
CA HIS A 25 2.48 -3.96 -6.67
C HIS A 25 3.51 -3.94 -7.81
N LYS A 26 4.74 -3.57 -7.52
CA LYS A 26 5.83 -3.41 -8.49
C LYS A 26 6.06 -4.66 -9.33
N ASN A 27 5.97 -5.84 -8.73
CA ASN A 27 6.25 -7.10 -9.43
C ASN A 27 5.10 -7.59 -10.32
N CYS A 28 3.85 -7.22 -9.99
CA CYS A 28 2.67 -7.71 -10.72
C CYS A 28 2.03 -6.64 -11.60
N GLY A 29 2.31 -5.35 -11.34
CA GLY A 29 1.70 -4.23 -12.02
C GLY A 29 0.23 -3.97 -11.64
N ASP A 30 -0.41 -4.92 -10.94
CA ASP A 30 -1.76 -4.82 -10.40
C ASP A 30 -1.88 -3.78 -9.27
N ALA A 31 -3.04 -3.15 -9.18
CA ALA A 31 -3.43 -2.37 -8.01
C ALA A 31 -3.51 -3.26 -6.76
N LEU A 32 -3.11 -2.69 -5.63
CA LEU A 32 -3.28 -3.33 -4.33
C LEU A 32 -4.77 -3.49 -4.03
N ASN A 33 -5.14 -4.66 -3.48
CA ASN A 33 -6.48 -4.87 -2.94
C ASN A 33 -6.64 -4.20 -1.56
N GLU A 34 -7.87 -4.10 -1.05
CA GLU A 34 -8.16 -3.38 0.20
C GLU A 34 -7.34 -3.86 1.41
N LYS A 35 -7.11 -5.19 1.53
CA LYS A 35 -6.31 -5.76 2.62
C LYS A 35 -4.83 -5.40 2.49
N GLN A 36 -4.32 -5.38 1.27
CA GLN A 36 -2.94 -5.00 0.98
C GLN A 36 -2.73 -3.50 1.23
N VAL A 37 -3.69 -2.65 0.85
CA VAL A 37 -3.66 -1.20 1.12
C VAL A 37 -3.67 -0.92 2.62
N ASP A 38 -4.57 -1.53 3.39
CA ASP A 38 -4.66 -1.34 4.84
C ASP A 38 -3.35 -1.73 5.55
N LYS A 39 -2.79 -2.90 5.20
CA LYS A 39 -1.51 -3.36 5.75
C LYS A 39 -0.35 -2.44 5.37
N PHE A 40 -0.30 -2.01 4.11
CA PHE A 40 0.72 -1.08 3.63
C PHE A 40 0.65 0.27 4.35
N GLN A 41 -0.55 0.83 4.52
CA GLN A 41 -0.73 2.11 5.18
C GLN A 41 -0.29 2.08 6.65
N LYS A 42 -0.60 1.00 7.38
CA LYS A 42 -0.13 0.79 8.77
C LYS A 42 1.39 0.72 8.87
N GLU A 43 2.03 -0.05 7.98
CA GLU A 43 3.49 -0.16 7.95
C GLU A 43 4.15 1.17 7.55
N LEU A 44 3.51 1.96 6.67
CA LEU A 44 3.96 3.31 6.28
C LEU A 44 3.94 4.28 7.46
N VAL A 45 2.82 4.39 8.16
CA VAL A 45 2.66 5.25 9.34
C VAL A 45 3.70 4.89 10.42
N LYS A 46 3.86 3.59 10.69
CA LYS A 46 4.85 3.07 11.64
C LYS A 46 6.28 3.41 11.22
N THR A 47 6.62 3.23 9.94
CA THR A 47 7.97 3.52 9.40
C THR A 47 8.29 5.01 9.43
N TRP A 48 7.30 5.87 9.18
CA TRP A 48 7.44 7.32 9.26
C TRP A 48 7.45 7.86 10.70
N GLY A 49 7.30 6.99 11.71
CA GLY A 49 7.30 7.38 13.12
C GLY A 49 6.09 8.23 13.51
N MET A 50 5.03 8.22 12.68
CA MET A 50 3.77 8.86 13.01
C MET A 50 3.00 7.94 13.94
N LYS A 51 2.46 8.48 15.04
CA LYS A 51 1.51 7.73 15.86
C LYS A 51 0.25 7.55 15.03
N ASP A 52 -0.21 6.32 14.91
CA ASP A 52 -1.49 6.02 14.30
C ASP A 52 -2.57 6.73 15.13
N GLU A 53 -3.23 7.75 14.58
CA GLU A 53 -4.25 8.53 15.30
C GLU A 53 -5.49 7.69 15.64
N ASN A 54 -5.55 6.44 15.16
CA ASN A 54 -6.58 5.45 15.45
C ASN A 54 -6.17 4.45 16.54
N GLU A 55 -4.95 4.54 17.08
CA GLU A 55 -4.49 3.80 18.26
C GLU A 55 -4.98 4.54 19.53
N LYS A 56 -6.25 4.34 19.88
CA LYS A 56 -6.83 4.74 21.18
C LYS A 56 -6.90 3.57 22.15
#